data_AF-A0A2M7BAC6-F1
#
_entry.id   AF-A0A2M7BAC6-F1
#
_cell.length_a   1.000
_cell.length_b   1.000
_cell.length_c   1.000
_cell.angle_alpha   90.00
_cell.angle_beta   90.00
_cell.angle_gamma   90.00
#
_symmetry.space_group_name_H-M   'P 1'
#
loop_
_entity.id
_entity.type
_entity.pdbx_description
1 polymer ?
#
loop_
_entity_poly.entity_id
_entity_poly.type
_entity_poly.pdbx_seq_one_letter_code
_entity_poly.pdbx_strand_id
1 'polypeptide(L)' 'MMNLGYFGYGGMFMGMLLIVILVAAGIYWFAREAKSKTNGPLSGETPFDILKKRYAKGEITREEFERMKKDLET' A
#
# COMPACT_ATOMS: atom_id res chain seq x y z
N MET A 1 -48.89 -10.20 12.71
CA MET A 1 -47.83 -10.23 13.73
C MET A 1 -46.57 -10.83 13.13
N MET A 2 -45.56 -9.96 12.99
CA MET A 2 -44.11 -10.20 12.96
C MET A 2 -43.53 -11.28 12.02
N ASN A 3 -42.89 -10.77 10.97
CA ASN A 3 -42.04 -11.46 10.00
C ASN A 3 -40.85 -12.14 10.71
N LEU A 4 -41.03 -13.41 11.08
CA LEU A 4 -39.99 -14.29 11.64
C LEU A 4 -39.06 -14.91 10.57
N GLY A 5 -39.14 -14.45 9.31
CA GLY A 5 -38.31 -14.94 8.21
C GLY A 5 -37.00 -14.15 8.01
N TYR A 6 -36.95 -12.91 8.52
CA TYR A 6 -35.80 -12.02 8.35
C TYR A 6 -34.62 -12.32 9.29
N PHE A 7 -34.84 -13.08 10.37
CA PHE A 7 -33.79 -13.41 11.34
C PHE A 7 -32.81 -14.48 10.85
N GLY A 8 -33.21 -15.36 9.93
CA GLY A 8 -32.33 -16.38 9.36
C GLY A 8 -31.38 -15.84 8.30
N TYR A 9 -31.91 -15.04 7.36
CA TYR A 9 -31.10 -14.44 6.30
C TYR A 9 -30.34 -13.19 6.75
N GLY A 10 -30.96 -12.33 7.59
CA GLY A 10 -30.30 -11.14 8.12
C GLY A 10 -29.14 -11.47 9.08
N GLY A 11 -29.29 -12.51 9.90
CA GLY A 11 -28.22 -12.97 10.81
C GLY A 11 -27.01 -13.54 10.06
N MET A 12 -27.24 -14.34 9.00
CA MET A 12 -26.15 -14.86 8.16
C MET A 12 -25.43 -13.73 7.41
N PHE A 13 -26.18 -12.76 6.89
CA PHE A 13 -25.63 -11.61 6.18
C PHE A 13 -24.79 -10.72 7.12
N MET A 14 -25.26 -10.52 8.36
CA MET A 14 -24.56 -9.74 9.37
C MET A 14 -23.26 -10.43 9.82
N GLY A 15 -23.28 -11.77 9.96
CA GLY A 15 -22.08 -12.54 10.27
C GLY A 15 -21.04 -12.48 9.14
N MET A 16 -21.48 -12.58 7.88
CA MET A 16 -20.59 -12.47 6.72
C MET A 16 -19.98 -11.07 6.61
N LEU A 17 -20.77 -10.02 6.85
CA LEU A 17 -20.28 -8.64 6.87
C LEU A 17 -19.19 -8.41 7.92
N LEU A 18 -19.36 -8.97 9.13
CA LEU A 18 -18.33 -8.85 10.19
C LEU A 18 -17.00 -9.49 9.78
N ILE A 19 -17.04 -10.67 9.15
CA ILE A 19 -15.83 -11.34 8.67
C ILE A 19 -15.14 -10.51 7.57
N VAL A 20 -15.92 -9.98 6.61
CA VAL A 20 -15.38 -9.12 5.54
C VAL A 20 -14.72 -7.87 6.12
N ILE A 21 -15.34 -7.22 7.11
CA ILE A 21 -14.78 -6.04 7.79
C ILE A 21 -13.48 -6.40 8.52
N LEU A 22 -13.43 -7.54 9.23
CA LEU A 22 -12.21 -7.99 9.92
C LEU A 22 -11.06 -8.27 8.96
N VAL A 23 -11.33 -8.96 7.85
CA VAL A 23 -10.33 -9.24 6.81
C VAL A 23 -9.86 -7.94 6.15
N ALA A 24 -10.80 -7.05 5.81
CA ALA A 24 -10.48 -5.74 5.23
C ALA A 24 -9.65 -4.88 6.20
N ALA A 25 -9.94 -4.91 7.50
CA ALA A 25 -9.16 -4.20 8.51
C ALA A 25 -7.74 -4.78 8.66
N GLY A 26 -7.59 -6.11 8.63
CA GLY A 26 -6.29 -6.77 8.63
C GLY A 26 -5.45 -6.40 7.40
N ILE A 27 -6.05 -6.47 6.21
CA ILE A 27 -5.39 -6.03 4.96
C ILE A 27 -5.07 -4.54 5.03
N TYR A 28 -5.97 -3.71 5.54
CA TYR A 28 -5.77 -2.26 5.68
C TYR A 28 -4.60 -1.94 6.62
N TRP A 29 -4.45 -2.64 7.74
CA TRP A 29 -3.30 -2.47 8.64
C TRP A 29 -1.99 -2.87 7.97
N PHE A 30 -1.93 -4.04 7.35
CA PHE A 30 -0.72 -4.48 6.61
C PHE A 30 -0.41 -3.56 5.42
N ALA A 31 -1.42 -3.13 4.66
CA ALA A 31 -1.26 -2.22 3.55
C ALA A 31 -0.90 -0.80 4.01
N ARG A 32 -1.34 -0.36 5.18
CA ARG A 32 -0.94 0.92 5.78
C ARG A 32 0.53 0.87 6.16
N GLU A 33 1.00 -0.21 6.75
CA GLU A 33 2.41 -0.38 7.11
C GLU A 33 3.32 -0.51 5.88
N ALA A 34 2.85 -1.18 4.81
CA ALA A 34 3.52 -1.22 3.51
C ALA A 34 3.48 0.13 2.77
N LYS A 35 2.37 0.88 2.84
CA LYS A 35 2.28 2.23 2.27
C LYS A 35 3.05 3.26 3.07
N SER A 36 3.29 3.08 4.37
CA SER A 36 4.20 3.93 5.14
C SER A 36 5.63 3.89 4.60
N LYS A 37 6.03 2.83 3.88
CA LYS A 37 7.32 2.77 3.17
C LYS A 37 7.31 3.28 1.73
N THR A 38 6.14 3.65 1.17
CA THR A 38 6.07 4.05 -0.25
C THR A 38 5.27 5.32 -0.52
N ASN A 39 4.48 5.82 0.43
CA ASN A 39 3.67 7.03 0.31
C ASN A 39 3.64 7.85 1.63
N GLY A 40 4.78 8.00 2.30
CA GLY A 40 4.99 9.07 3.27
C GLY A 40 5.32 10.38 2.53
N PRO A 41 4.84 11.54 3.00
CA PRO A 41 4.96 12.81 2.28
C PRO A 41 6.44 13.17 2.13
N LEU A 42 6.89 13.46 0.90
CA LEU A 42 7.90 14.46 0.44
C LEU A 42 9.08 14.90 1.35
N SER A 43 9.41 14.21 2.44
CA SER A 43 10.34 14.67 3.49
C SER A 43 11.59 13.80 3.61
N GLY A 44 11.75 12.78 2.77
CA GLY A 44 12.83 11.79 2.92
C GLY A 44 13.14 11.00 1.67
N GLU A 45 12.81 11.51 0.48
CA GLU A 45 13.39 10.93 -0.73
C GLU A 45 14.87 11.26 -0.73
N THR A 46 15.68 10.27 -0.36
CA THR A 46 17.12 10.39 -0.55
C THR A 46 17.38 10.61 -2.03
N PRO A 47 18.44 11.34 -2.42
CA PRO A 47 18.82 11.47 -3.83
C PRO A 47 18.88 10.11 -4.56
N PHE A 48 19.20 9.04 -3.82
CA PHE A 48 19.15 7.65 -4.28
C PHE A 48 17.75 7.13 -4.64
N ASP A 49 16.71 7.48 -3.87
CA ASP A 49 15.32 7.10 -4.17
C ASP A 49 14.79 7.80 -5.42
N ILE A 50 15.16 9.07 -5.61
CA ILE A 50 14.83 9.84 -6.81
C ILE A 50 15.48 9.19 -8.05
N LEU A 51 16.76 8.83 -7.95
CA LEU A 51 17.49 8.11 -8.99
C LEU A 51 16.82 6.79 -9.36
N LYS A 52 16.45 6.00 -8.36
CA LYS A 52 15.79 4.70 -8.57
C LYS A 52 14.44 4.84 -9.27
N LYS A 53 13.66 5.88 -8.92
CA LYS A 53 12.39 6.19 -9.61
C LYS A 53 12.61 6.57 -11.07
N ARG A 54 13.60 7.41 -11.39
CA ARG A 54 13.88 7.83 -12.78
C ARG A 54 14.41 6.67 -13.63
N TYR A 55 15.26 5.82 -13.05
CA TYR A 55 15.72 4.60 -13.72
C TYR A 55 14.55 3.64 -14.00
N ALA A 56 13.66 3.42 -13.03
CA ALA A 56 12.46 2.59 -13.21
C ALA A 56 11.48 3.15 -14.25
N LYS A 57 11.43 4.48 -14.40
CA LYS A 57 10.68 5.14 -15.47
C LYS A 57 11.37 5.07 -16.84
N GLY A 58 12.64 4.66 -16.90
CA GLY A 58 13.44 4.68 -18.14
C GLY A 58 13.88 6.08 -18.57
N GLU A 59 13.80 7.07 -17.69
CA GLU A 59 14.23 8.46 -17.96
C GLU A 59 15.76 8.61 -17.95
N ILE A 60 16.48 7.66 -17.33
CA ILE A 60 17.94 7.63 -17.27
C ILE A 60 18.44 6.23 -17.62
N THR A 61 19.62 6.16 -18.25
CA THR A 61 20.25 4.89 -18.57
C THR A 61 20.94 4.29 -17.34
N ARG A 62 21.32 3.01 -17.42
CA ARG A 62 22.07 2.34 -16.36
C ARG A 62 23.40 3.03 -16.07
N GLU A 63 24.08 3.54 -17.10
CA GLU A 63 25.36 4.22 -16.95
C GLU A 63 25.22 5.53 -16.17
N GLU A 64 24.17 6.30 -16.46
CA GLU A 64 23.83 7.54 -15.74
C GLU A 64 23.45 7.26 -14.28
N PHE A 65 22.68 6.20 -14.03
CA PHE A 65 22.34 5.77 -12.67
C PHE A 65 23.59 5.37 -11.88
N GLU A 66 24.50 4.59 -12.45
CA GLU A 66 25.73 4.15 -11.76
C GLU A 66 26.68 5.32 -11.47
N ARG A 67 26.79 6.31 -12.36
CA ARG A 67 27.56 7.53 -12.12
C ARG A 67 27.00 8.34 -10.95
N MET A 68 25.72 8.69 -11.02
CA MET A 68 25.08 9.50 -9.97
C MET A 68 25.01 8.78 -8.63
N LYS A 69 24.92 7.44 -8.63
CA LYS A 69 25.02 6.64 -7.40
C LYS A 69 26.37 6.82 -6.71
N LYS A 70 27.48 6.75 -7.46
CA LYS A 70 28.84 6.92 -6.91
C LYS A 70 29.07 8.33 -6.37
N ASP A 71 28.55 9.33 -7.07
CA ASP A 71 28.66 10.73 -6.64
C ASP A 71 27.93 11.00 -5.32
N LEU A 72 26.85 10.27 -5.03
CA LEU A 72 26.09 10.38 -3.78
C LEU A 72 26.64 9.54 -2.61
N GLU A 73 27.52 8.59 -2.91
CA GLU A 73 28.20 7.74 -1.93
C GLU A 73 29.51 8.38 -1.42
N THR A 74 29.91 9.52 -1.99
CA THR A 74 31.10 10.32 -1.65
C THR A 74 30.75 11.44 -0.68
#